data_AF-A0A8J3S4R3-F1
#
_entry.id   AF-A0A8J3S4R3-F1
#
_cell.length_a   1.000
_cell.length_b   1.000
_cell.length_c   1.000
_cell.angle_alpha   90.00
_cell.angle_beta   90.00
_cell.angle_gamma   90.00
#
_symmetry.space_group_name_H-M   'P 1'
#
loop_
_entity.id
_entity.type
_entity.pdbx_description
1 polymer ?
#
loop_
_entity_poly.entity_id
_entity_poly.type
_entity_poly.pdbx_seq_one_letter_code
_entity_poly.pdbx_strand_id
1 'polypeptide(L)'
;MSYLTQAEVLADTDDLAVVAAAHAGRCTRAGLDVRSYAGLIGAAVTLGRQPHRMCVGWASDHALICALVELEIALRQRDQQIIDAIAVIQATCRDAECHLDDENEKVVAWAYATIADCQAALEVLAPVPYRLQHALARLITVPVTLGETYAAIYALIARGRLMPYAGRWITGST
;
A
#
# COMPACT_ATOMS: atom_id res chain seq x y z
N MET A 1 1.00 -26.02 10.03
CA MET A 1 0.76 -24.59 10.25
C MET A 1 -0.69 -24.36 9.84
N SER A 2 -1.53 -23.76 10.68
CA SER A 2 -2.96 -23.56 10.35
C SER A 2 -3.11 -22.45 9.30
N TYR A 3 -4.15 -22.55 8.46
CA TYR A 3 -4.47 -21.55 7.44
C TYR A 3 -4.81 -20.21 8.08
N LEU A 4 -5.45 -20.21 9.24
CA LEU A 4 -5.74 -18.99 10.00
C LEU A 4 -4.46 -18.23 10.36
N THR A 5 -3.45 -18.90 10.93
CA THR A 5 -2.18 -18.24 11.28
C THR A 5 -1.47 -17.67 10.06
N GLN A 6 -1.49 -18.38 8.93
CA GLN A 6 -0.93 -17.87 7.68
C GLN A 6 -1.70 -16.64 7.18
N ALA A 7 -3.04 -16.67 7.27
CA ALA A 7 -3.90 -15.55 6.90
C ALA A 7 -3.64 -14.31 7.76
N GLU A 8 -3.47 -14.47 9.07
CA GLU A 8 -3.14 -13.37 10.00
C GLU A 8 -1.82 -12.69 9.61
N VAL A 9 -0.78 -13.46 9.31
CA VAL A 9 0.53 -12.93 8.88
C VAL A 9 0.41 -12.18 7.55
N LEU A 10 -0.36 -12.71 6.60
CA LEU A 10 -0.55 -12.05 5.30
C LEU A 10 -1.42 -10.79 5.40
N ALA A 11 -2.43 -10.81 6.27
CA ALA A 11 -3.33 -9.69 6.53
C ALA A 11 -2.67 -8.54 7.29
N ASP A 12 -1.56 -8.79 7.98
CA ASP A 12 -0.74 -7.76 8.59
C ASP A 12 0.02 -6.97 7.51
N THR A 13 -0.50 -5.77 7.22
CA THR A 13 0.08 -4.81 6.27
C THR A 13 0.76 -3.64 6.97
N ASP A 14 1.06 -3.75 8.27
CA ASP A 14 1.60 -2.64 9.06
C ASP A 14 2.98 -2.18 8.55
N ASP A 15 3.80 -3.11 8.07
CA ASP A 15 5.08 -2.84 7.43
C ASP A 15 4.92 -1.88 6.23
N LEU A 16 3.99 -2.18 5.32
CA LEU A 16 3.68 -1.35 4.16
C LEU A 16 3.09 0.01 4.57
N ALA A 17 2.23 0.01 5.60
CA ALA A 17 1.61 1.21 6.12
C ALA A 17 2.64 2.17 6.75
N VAL A 18 3.61 1.64 7.49
CA VAL A 18 4.73 2.39 8.09
C VAL A 18 5.62 3.00 7.00
N VAL A 19 5.95 2.23 5.96
CA VAL A 19 6.75 2.73 4.83
C VAL A 19 6.03 3.88 4.12
N ALA A 20 4.75 3.70 3.78
CA ALA A 20 3.93 4.75 3.17
C ALA A 20 3.84 6.00 4.06
N ALA A 21 3.56 5.84 5.36
CA ALA A 21 3.49 6.95 6.30
C ALA A 21 4.81 7.71 6.44
N ALA A 22 5.93 6.99 6.45
CA ALA A 22 7.27 7.57 6.47
C ALA A 22 7.52 8.37 5.20
N HIS A 23 7.24 7.81 4.02
CA HIS A 23 7.43 8.50 2.74
C HIS A 23 6.63 9.82 2.66
N ALA A 24 5.40 9.88 3.20
CA ALA A 24 4.61 11.12 3.26
C ALA A 24 5.26 12.15 4.19
N GLY A 25 5.76 11.71 5.34
CA GLY A 25 6.49 12.56 6.27
C GLY A 25 7.76 13.15 5.62
N ARG A 26 8.48 12.36 4.82
CA ARG A 26 9.66 12.82 4.07
C ARG A 26 9.30 13.83 2.98
N CYS A 27 8.18 13.65 2.27
CA CYS A 27 7.67 14.64 1.30
C CYS A 27 7.31 15.96 1.98
N THR A 28 6.62 15.88 3.12
CA THR A 28 6.30 17.06 3.95
C THR A 28 7.57 17.78 4.38
N ARG A 29 8.58 17.03 4.84
CA ARG A 29 9.86 17.62 5.27
C ARG A 29 10.67 18.22 4.12
N ALA A 30 10.57 17.65 2.93
CA ALA A 30 11.19 18.19 1.71
C ALA A 30 10.48 19.47 1.21
N GLY A 31 9.35 19.87 1.81
CA GLY A 31 8.61 21.06 1.42
C GLY A 31 7.81 20.90 0.13
N LEU A 32 7.50 19.66 -0.26
CA LEU A 32 6.63 19.39 -1.41
C LEU A 32 5.20 19.85 -1.11
N ASP A 33 4.49 20.29 -2.15
CA ASP A 33 3.07 20.61 -2.04
C ASP A 33 2.28 19.33 -1.72
N VAL A 34 1.39 19.40 -0.72
CA VAL A 34 0.60 18.27 -0.23
C VAL A 34 -0.20 17.61 -1.36
N ARG A 35 -0.68 18.39 -2.34
CA ARG A 35 -1.46 17.86 -3.47
C ARG A 35 -0.61 16.97 -4.36
N SER A 36 0.69 17.23 -4.47
CA SER A 36 1.62 16.47 -5.31
C SER A 36 1.88 15.07 -4.78
N TYR A 37 1.70 14.81 -3.48
CA TYR A 37 1.87 13.48 -2.86
C TYR A 37 0.64 13.03 -2.04
N ALA A 38 -0.52 13.63 -2.27
CA ALA A 38 -1.76 13.29 -1.56
C ALA A 38 -2.14 11.81 -1.73
N GLY A 39 -1.81 11.21 -2.88
CA GLY A 39 -1.99 9.77 -3.12
C GLY A 39 -1.23 8.90 -2.11
N LEU A 40 -0.06 9.34 -1.67
CA LEU A 40 0.76 8.60 -0.71
C LEU A 40 0.24 8.73 0.74
N ILE A 41 -0.31 9.90 1.09
CA ILE A 41 -1.08 10.07 2.34
C ILE A 41 -2.30 9.14 2.31
N GLY A 42 -3.04 9.12 1.21
CA GLY A 42 -4.21 8.27 1.02
C GLY A 42 -3.87 6.78 1.13
N ALA A 43 -2.75 6.35 0.56
CA ALA A 43 -2.25 4.99 0.69
C ALA A 43 -1.96 4.62 2.16
N ALA A 44 -1.21 5.45 2.89
CA ALA A 44 -0.92 5.22 4.31
C ALA A 44 -2.20 5.10 5.15
N VAL A 45 -3.15 6.02 4.96
CA VAL A 45 -4.42 6.03 5.71
C VAL A 45 -5.26 4.80 5.38
N THR A 46 -5.30 4.38 4.11
CA THR A 46 -6.03 3.16 3.69
C THR A 46 -5.45 1.92 4.36
N LEU A 47 -4.13 1.88 4.57
CA LEU A 47 -3.45 0.80 5.27
C LEU A 47 -3.48 0.95 6.80
N GLY A 48 -4.16 1.98 7.32
CA GLY A 48 -4.38 2.16 8.76
C GLY A 48 -3.36 3.04 9.48
N ARG A 49 -2.48 3.76 8.77
CA ARG A 49 -1.46 4.64 9.37
C ARG A 49 -1.61 6.10 8.97
N GLN A 50 -1.29 6.99 9.89
CA GLN A 50 -1.18 8.43 9.64
C GLN A 50 0.26 8.79 9.24
N PRO A 51 0.48 9.83 8.40
CA PRO A 51 1.81 10.29 8.04
C PRO A 51 2.69 10.60 9.25
N HIS A 52 3.96 10.23 9.17
CA HIS A 52 4.92 10.52 10.24
C HIS A 52 5.27 12.01 10.30
N ARG A 53 5.32 12.55 11.52
CA ARG A 53 5.67 13.96 11.77
C ARG A 53 7.18 14.21 11.88
N MET A 54 7.96 13.18 12.19
CA MET A 54 9.41 13.25 12.38
C MET A 54 10.10 12.41 11.33
N CYS A 55 10.55 13.07 10.26
CA CYS A 55 11.25 12.44 9.14
C CYS A 55 12.36 13.36 8.62
N VAL A 56 13.38 12.78 7.99
CA VAL A 56 14.36 13.53 7.18
C VAL A 56 13.79 13.69 5.77
N GLY A 57 14.02 14.84 5.13
CA GLY A 57 13.59 15.06 3.74
C GLY A 57 14.18 14.03 2.77
N TRP A 58 13.63 13.97 1.57
CA TRP A 58 14.24 13.23 0.47
C TRP A 58 15.58 13.85 0.09
N ALA A 59 16.58 13.02 -0.17
CA ALA A 59 17.90 13.49 -0.59
C ALA A 59 17.88 14.03 -2.04
N SER A 60 16.99 13.49 -2.88
CA SER A 60 16.78 13.88 -4.26
C SER A 60 15.42 13.36 -4.75
N ASP A 61 14.94 13.91 -5.87
CA ASP A 61 13.74 13.39 -6.56
C ASP A 61 13.94 11.93 -6.99
N HIS A 62 15.16 11.56 -7.42
CA HIS A 62 15.48 10.18 -7.78
C HIS A 62 15.25 9.23 -6.58
N ALA A 63 15.71 9.60 -5.39
CA ALA A 63 15.49 8.80 -4.19
C ALA A 63 14.01 8.67 -3.82
N LEU A 64 13.21 9.73 -4.04
CA LEU A 64 11.76 9.67 -3.87
C LEU A 64 11.13 8.69 -4.88
N ILE A 65 11.41 8.84 -6.17
CA ILE A 65 10.82 7.99 -7.22
C ILE A 65 11.19 6.52 -7.03
N CYS A 66 12.45 6.20 -6.72
CA CYS A 66 12.86 4.83 -6.42
C CYS A 66 12.04 4.24 -5.26
N ALA A 67 11.88 4.99 -4.17
CA ALA A 67 11.12 4.53 -3.02
C ALA A 67 9.61 4.36 -3.30
N LEU A 68 9.03 5.21 -4.17
CA LEU A 68 7.65 5.02 -4.64
C LEU A 68 7.48 3.72 -5.43
N VAL A 69 8.43 3.43 -6.33
CA VAL A 69 8.43 2.21 -7.14
C VAL A 69 8.61 0.98 -6.26
N GLU A 70 9.51 1.02 -5.28
CA GLU A 70 9.72 -0.07 -4.31
C GLU A 70 8.44 -0.35 -3.51
N LEU A 71 7.76 0.70 -3.02
CA LEU A 71 6.49 0.55 -2.31
C LEU A 71 5.38 0.00 -3.22
N GLU A 72 5.31 0.43 -4.48
CA GLU A 72 4.36 -0.11 -5.46
C GLU A 72 4.58 -1.60 -5.68
N ILE A 73 5.83 -2.01 -5.91
CA ILE A 73 6.21 -3.42 -6.09
C ILE A 73 5.82 -4.23 -4.85
N ALA A 74 6.12 -3.73 -3.66
CA ALA A 74 5.79 -4.41 -2.41
C ALA A 74 4.27 -4.58 -2.21
N LEU A 75 3.47 -3.54 -2.51
CA LEU A 75 2.01 -3.62 -2.46
C LEU A 75 1.46 -4.66 -3.45
N ARG A 76 1.95 -4.67 -4.70
CA ARG A 76 1.54 -5.65 -5.72
C ARG A 76 1.93 -7.07 -5.33
N GLN A 77 3.14 -7.24 -4.81
CA GLN A 77 3.61 -8.54 -4.35
C GLN A 77 2.74 -9.06 -3.21
N ARG A 78 2.37 -8.20 -2.24
CA ARG A 78 1.49 -8.60 -1.14
C ARG A 78 0.07 -8.94 -1.62
N ASP A 79 -0.48 -8.15 -2.54
CA ASP A 79 -1.80 -8.42 -3.14
C ASP A 79 -1.81 -9.79 -3.84
N GLN A 80 -0.79 -10.07 -4.65
CA GLN A 80 -0.66 -11.37 -5.33
C GLN A 80 -0.51 -12.53 -4.34
N GLN A 81 0.32 -12.38 -3.30
CA GLN A 81 0.47 -13.40 -2.25
C GLN A 81 -0.85 -13.73 -1.56
N ILE A 82 -1.70 -12.73 -1.32
CA ILE A 82 -3.02 -12.93 -0.72
C ILE A 82 -3.97 -13.61 -1.70
N ILE A 83 -4.00 -13.19 -2.97
CA ILE A 83 -4.81 -13.84 -4.02
C ILE A 83 -4.46 -15.32 -4.15
N ASP A 84 -3.16 -15.63 -4.20
CA ASP A 84 -2.66 -17.00 -4.29
C ASP A 84 -3.04 -17.81 -3.05
N ALA A 85 -2.90 -17.23 -1.85
CA ALA A 85 -3.31 -17.87 -0.60
C ALA A 85 -4.82 -18.15 -0.55
N ILE A 86 -5.66 -17.21 -0.97
CA ILE A 86 -7.12 -17.40 -1.06
C ILE A 86 -7.45 -18.56 -1.99
N ALA A 87 -6.80 -18.62 -3.17
CA ALA A 87 -7.04 -19.70 -4.13
C ALA A 87 -6.66 -21.08 -3.55
N VAL A 88 -5.53 -21.17 -2.84
CA VAL A 88 -5.10 -22.40 -2.15
C VAL A 88 -6.11 -22.79 -1.06
N ILE A 89 -6.50 -21.86 -0.19
CA ILE A 89 -7.45 -22.12 0.90
C ILE A 89 -8.80 -22.59 0.35
N GLN A 90 -9.31 -21.96 -0.71
CA GLN A 90 -10.55 -22.37 -1.37
C GLN A 90 -10.44 -23.74 -2.04
N ALA A 91 -9.28 -24.10 -2.58
CA ALA A 91 -9.05 -25.44 -3.12
C ALA A 91 -9.04 -26.49 -1.99
N THR A 92 -8.37 -26.21 -0.87
CA THR A 92 -8.35 -27.09 0.30
C THR A 92 -9.73 -27.27 0.92
N CYS A 93 -10.53 -26.21 1.02
CA CYS A 93 -11.90 -26.31 1.53
C CYS A 93 -12.75 -27.25 0.67
N ARG A 94 -12.67 -27.12 -0.66
CA ARG A 94 -13.38 -28.00 -1.62
C ARG A 94 -12.90 -29.45 -1.56
N ASP A 95 -11.60 -29.67 -1.35
CA ASP A 95 -11.05 -31.01 -1.17
C ASP A 95 -11.58 -31.66 0.13
N ALA A 96 -11.56 -30.91 1.24
CA ALA A 96 -12.12 -31.36 2.51
C ALA A 96 -13.63 -31.65 2.44
N GLU A 97 -14.39 -30.86 1.67
CA GLU A 97 -15.83 -31.10 1.43
C GLU A 97 -16.09 -32.47 0.79
N CYS A 98 -15.20 -32.98 -0.06
CA CYS A 98 -15.33 -34.31 -0.67
C CYS A 98 -15.25 -35.46 0.36
N HIS A 99 -14.77 -35.18 1.57
CA HIS A 99 -14.53 -36.14 2.64
C HIS A 99 -15.58 -36.10 3.76
N LEU A 100 -16.63 -35.29 3.63
CA LEU A 100 -17.67 -35.15 4.66
C LEU A 100 -18.59 -36.37 4.78
N ASP A 101 -18.76 -37.12 3.70
CA ASP A 101 -19.60 -38.33 3.64
C ASP A 101 -18.77 -39.63 3.76
N ASP A 102 -17.51 -39.54 4.19
CA ASP A 102 -16.64 -40.71 4.36
C ASP A 102 -17.12 -41.59 5.53
N GLU A 103 -17.02 -42.91 5.38
CA GLU A 103 -17.40 -43.87 6.44
C GLU A 103 -16.45 -43.81 7.65
N ASN A 104 -15.23 -43.27 7.46
CA ASN A 104 -14.24 -43.14 8.51
C ASN A 104 -14.44 -41.83 9.30
N GLU A 105 -14.95 -41.95 10.53
CA GLU A 105 -15.20 -40.84 11.46
C GLU A 105 -13.98 -39.91 11.65
N LYS A 106 -12.75 -40.45 11.58
CA LYS A 106 -11.53 -39.62 11.70
C LYS A 106 -11.30 -38.73 10.49
N VAL A 107 -11.65 -39.21 9.29
CA VAL A 107 -11.55 -38.46 8.04
C VAL A 107 -12.59 -37.34 8.04
N VAL A 108 -13.82 -37.64 8.45
CA VAL A 108 -14.89 -36.66 8.60
C VAL A 108 -14.52 -35.59 9.65
N ALA A 109 -14.01 -35.98 10.81
CA ALA A 109 -13.57 -35.03 11.84
C ALA A 109 -12.43 -34.12 11.35
N TRP A 110 -11.48 -34.66 10.60
CA TRP A 110 -10.42 -33.87 9.94
C TRP A 110 -11.00 -32.89 8.92
N ALA A 111 -11.97 -33.31 8.11
CA ALA A 111 -12.62 -32.47 7.10
C ALA A 111 -13.32 -31.26 7.75
N TYR A 112 -14.12 -31.48 8.80
CA TYR A 112 -14.76 -30.39 9.54
C TYR A 112 -13.76 -29.40 10.14
N ALA A 113 -12.68 -29.90 10.77
CA ALA A 113 -11.66 -29.04 11.35
C ALA A 113 -10.94 -28.21 10.28
N THR A 114 -10.67 -28.82 9.13
CA THR A 114 -10.00 -28.15 8.00
C THR A 114 -10.90 -27.07 7.39
N ILE A 115 -12.19 -27.37 7.16
CA ILE A 115 -13.16 -26.39 6.65
C ILE A 115 -13.28 -25.21 7.60
N ALA A 116 -13.38 -25.45 8.91
CA ALA A 116 -13.47 -24.38 9.90
C ALA A 116 -12.22 -23.47 9.89
N ASP A 117 -11.01 -24.06 9.81
CA ASP A 117 -9.75 -23.30 9.73
C ASP A 117 -9.66 -22.50 8.41
N CYS A 118 -10.06 -23.10 7.27
CA CYS A 118 -10.11 -22.41 5.98
C CYS A 118 -11.11 -21.24 5.98
N GLN A 119 -12.30 -21.43 6.55
CA GLN A 119 -13.32 -20.38 6.64
C GLN A 119 -12.83 -19.20 7.50
N ALA A 120 -12.27 -19.49 8.68
CA ALA A 120 -11.68 -18.46 9.53
C ALA A 120 -10.56 -17.69 8.82
N ALA A 121 -9.70 -18.39 8.08
CA ALA A 121 -8.64 -17.76 7.27
C ALA A 121 -9.20 -16.84 6.18
N LEU A 122 -10.25 -17.28 5.46
CA LEU A 122 -10.90 -16.47 4.42
C LEU A 122 -11.57 -15.22 4.98
N GLU A 123 -12.19 -15.29 6.16
CA GLU A 123 -12.78 -14.12 6.82
C GLU A 123 -11.73 -13.06 7.15
N VAL A 124 -10.55 -13.48 7.62
CA VAL A 124 -9.42 -12.57 7.89
C VAL A 124 -8.88 -11.93 6.61
N LEU A 125 -8.78 -12.69 5.52
CA LEU A 125 -8.24 -12.20 4.25
C LEU A 125 -9.24 -11.37 3.43
N ALA A 126 -10.55 -11.59 3.57
CA ALA A 126 -11.59 -10.96 2.76
C ALA A 126 -11.45 -9.42 2.56
N PRO A 127 -11.16 -8.61 3.60
CA PRO A 127 -11.03 -7.16 3.43
C PRO A 127 -9.65 -6.70 2.91
N VAL A 128 -8.63 -7.56 2.89
CA VAL A 128 -7.25 -7.14 2.63
C VAL A 128 -7.00 -6.75 1.16
N PRO A 129 -7.43 -7.53 0.15
CA PRO A 129 -7.22 -7.17 -1.26
C PRO A 129 -7.81 -5.81 -1.62
N TYR A 130 -9.02 -5.51 -1.14
CA TYR A 130 -9.66 -4.22 -1.40
C TYR A 130 -8.84 -3.04 -0.84
N ARG A 131 -8.32 -3.18 0.38
CA ARG A 131 -7.47 -2.15 1.01
C ARG A 131 -6.17 -1.96 0.24
N LEU A 132 -5.51 -3.05 -0.16
CA LEU A 132 -4.27 -3.00 -0.95
C LEU A 132 -4.49 -2.37 -2.32
N GLN A 133 -5.54 -2.77 -3.04
CA GLN A 133 -5.90 -2.21 -4.34
C GLN A 133 -6.25 -0.73 -4.23
N HIS A 134 -6.96 -0.32 -3.20
CA HIS A 134 -7.25 1.10 -2.98
C HIS A 134 -5.98 1.89 -2.64
N ALA A 135 -5.08 1.35 -1.82
CA ALA A 135 -3.79 1.98 -1.53
C ALA A 135 -2.92 2.10 -2.79
N LEU A 136 -2.85 1.06 -3.60
CA LEU A 136 -2.13 1.01 -4.87
C LEU A 136 -2.70 2.05 -5.86
N ALA A 137 -4.02 2.11 -6.04
CA ALA A 137 -4.67 3.07 -6.92
C ALA A 137 -4.33 4.51 -6.54
N ARG A 138 -4.17 4.80 -5.25
CA ARG A 138 -3.71 6.12 -4.78
C ARG A 138 -2.24 6.34 -5.05
N LEU A 139 -1.38 5.35 -4.80
CA LEU A 139 0.06 5.45 -5.00
C LEU A 139 0.45 5.71 -6.46
N ILE A 140 -0.18 5.01 -7.42
CA ILE A 140 0.17 5.10 -8.86
C ILE A 140 -0.07 6.52 -9.42
N THR A 141 -0.94 7.32 -8.79
CA THR A 141 -1.18 8.71 -9.21
C THR A 141 -0.05 9.67 -8.84
N VAL A 142 0.78 9.34 -7.84
CA VAL A 142 1.76 10.24 -7.24
C VAL A 142 2.84 10.72 -8.23
N PRO A 143 3.43 9.87 -9.09
CA PRO A 143 4.40 10.33 -10.08
C PRO A 143 3.82 11.36 -11.06
N VAL A 144 2.56 11.18 -11.49
CA VAL A 144 1.89 12.11 -12.41
C VAL A 144 1.64 13.45 -11.70
N THR A 145 1.11 13.44 -10.48
CA THR A 145 0.83 14.68 -9.72
C THR A 145 2.11 15.44 -9.37
N LEU A 146 3.20 14.73 -9.06
CA LEU A 146 4.54 15.33 -8.90
C LEU A 146 5.00 15.98 -10.21
N GLY A 147 4.90 15.27 -11.33
CA GLY A 147 5.28 15.76 -12.65
C GLY A 147 4.50 17.02 -13.07
N GLU A 148 3.19 17.05 -12.88
CA GLU A 148 2.35 18.22 -13.16
C GLU A 148 2.75 19.45 -12.34
N THR A 149 3.08 19.22 -11.05
CA THR A 149 3.52 20.30 -10.15
C THR A 149 4.86 20.88 -10.61
N TYR A 150 5.82 20.04 -10.97
CA TYR A 150 7.11 20.48 -11.50
C TYR A 150 6.98 21.14 -12.88
N ALA A 151 6.16 20.59 -13.77
CA ALA A 151 5.93 21.17 -15.11
C ALA A 151 5.31 22.57 -15.03
N ALA A 152 4.39 22.82 -14.10
CA ALA A 152 3.84 24.14 -13.86
C ALA A 152 4.91 25.15 -13.42
N ILE A 153 5.85 24.74 -12.56
CA ILE A 153 6.98 25.55 -12.09
C ILE A 153 7.96 25.82 -13.25
N TYR A 154 8.35 24.79 -14.00
CA TYR A 154 9.24 24.94 -15.15
C TYR A 154 8.64 25.80 -16.25
N ALA A 155 7.33 25.68 -16.53
CA ALA A 155 6.64 26.55 -17.48
C ALA A 155 6.63 28.02 -17.05
N LEU A 156 6.65 28.29 -15.74
CA LEU A 156 6.73 29.63 -15.18
C LEU A 156 8.15 30.22 -15.33
N ILE A 157 9.18 29.41 -15.05
CA ILE A 157 10.59 29.75 -15.24
C ILE A 157 10.91 29.98 -16.73
N ALA A 158 10.46 29.09 -17.62
CA ALA A 158 10.67 29.17 -19.06
C ALA A 158 10.05 30.43 -19.69
N ARG A 159 9.02 31.02 -19.05
CA ARG A 159 8.41 32.30 -19.44
C ARG A 159 9.12 33.52 -18.84
N GLY A 160 10.33 33.34 -18.30
CA GLY A 160 11.14 34.42 -17.73
C GLY A 160 10.64 34.96 -16.39
N ARG A 161 9.73 34.24 -15.71
CA ARG A 161 9.25 34.67 -14.38
C ARG A 161 10.15 34.10 -13.28
N LEU A 162 10.42 34.92 -12.28
CA LEU A 162 11.27 34.55 -11.14
C LEU A 162 10.54 33.58 -10.19
N MET A 163 11.29 32.62 -9.65
CA MET A 163 10.78 31.66 -8.68
C MET A 163 10.60 32.35 -7.31
N PRO A 164 9.47 32.15 -6.62
CA PRO A 164 9.33 32.59 -5.24
C PRO A 164 10.26 31.79 -4.33
N TYR A 165 11.11 32.48 -3.56
CA TYR A 165 11.95 31.85 -2.54
C TYR A 165 11.14 31.74 -1.24
N ALA A 166 11.00 30.53 -0.71
CA ALA A 166 10.21 30.25 0.49
C ALA A 166 8.77 30.83 0.46
N GLY A 167 8.10 30.74 -0.70
CA GLY A 167 6.72 31.23 -0.86
C GLY A 167 6.58 32.76 -0.94
N ARG A 168 7.68 33.51 -1.02
CA ARG A 168 7.68 34.96 -1.22
C ARG A 168 8.26 35.32 -2.59
N TRP A 169 7.59 36.22 -3.30
CA TRP A 169 8.11 36.79 -4.53
C TRP A 169 9.28 37.70 -4.19
N ILE A 170 10.48 37.37 -4.65
CA ILE A 170 11.60 38.31 -4.66
C ILE A 170 11.37 39.23 -5.86
N THR A 171 10.57 40.28 -5.66
CA THR A 171 10.52 41.39 -6.60
C THR A 171 11.84 42.13 -6.43
N GLY A 172 12.74 42.04 -7.41
CA GLY A 172 14.08 42.64 -7.40
C GLY A 172 14.09 44.17 -7.43
N SER A 173 13.27 44.82 -6.60
CA SER A 173 13.28 46.24 -6.34
C SER A 173 14.20 46.53 -5.15
N THR A 174 15.43 46.89 -5.45
CA THR A 174 16.30 47.73 -4.60
C THR A 174 16.46 49.07 -5.29
#